data_AF-A0A5C4NUY8-F1
#
_entry.id   AF-A0A5C4NUY8-F1
#
_cell.length_a   1.000
_cell.length_b   1.000
_cell.length_c   1.000
_cell.angle_alpha   90.00
_cell.angle_beta   90.00
_cell.angle_gamma   90.00
#
_symmetry.space_group_name_H-M   'P 1'
#
loop_
_entity.id
_entity.type
_entity.pdbx_description
1 polymer ?
#
loop_
_entity_poly.entity_id
_entity_poly.type
_entity_poly.pdbx_seq_one_letter_code
_entity_poly.pdbx_strand_id
1 'polypeptide(L)' 'MNSFALAAHYGTPASYQHLGEYLQLNYGSTAAGCEVIVLVDQQQRVTGWAATGKSCPAR' A
#
# COMPACT_ATOMS: atom_id res chain seq x y z
N MET A 1 0.78 -8.96 -9.55
CA MET A 1 1.36 -9.25 -8.22
C MET A 1 0.24 -9.76 -7.34
N ASN A 2 0.37 -10.99 -6.82
CA ASN A 2 -0.66 -11.64 -6.01
C ASN A 2 -0.64 -11.02 -4.59
N SER A 3 -1.80 -10.79 -3.97
CA SER A 3 -1.96 -10.20 -2.62
C SER A 3 -1.03 -10.79 -1.56
N PHE A 4 -0.80 -12.10 -1.60
CA PHE A 4 0.11 -12.79 -0.68
C PHE A 4 1.56 -12.28 -0.73
N ALA A 5 2.03 -11.83 -1.91
CA ALA A 5 3.36 -11.23 -2.05
C ALA A 5 3.44 -9.85 -1.37
N LEU A 6 2.33 -9.11 -1.34
CA LEU A 6 2.27 -7.79 -0.72
C LEU A 6 2.37 -7.90 0.81
N ALA A 7 1.59 -8.80 1.41
CA ALA A 7 1.63 -9.05 2.86
C ALA A 7 2.99 -9.59 3.31
N ALA A 8 3.64 -10.45 2.50
CA ALA A 8 4.97 -10.95 2.80
C ALA A 8 6.07 -9.87 2.72
N HIS A 9 5.89 -8.84 1.89
CA HIS A 9 6.90 -7.80 1.68
C HIS A 9 6.72 -6.58 2.57
N TYR A 10 5.47 -6.16 2.80
CA TYR A 10 5.15 -4.94 3.55
C TYR A 10 4.52 -5.21 4.93
N GLY A 11 4.19 -6.47 5.23
CA GLY A 11 3.56 -6.85 6.51
C GLY A 11 2.12 -6.35 6.65
N THR A 12 1.76 -5.98 7.87
CA THR A 12 0.45 -5.40 8.20
C THR A 12 0.45 -3.91 7.86
N PRO A 13 -0.54 -3.40 7.11
CA PRO A 13 -0.65 -1.96 6.85
C PRO A 13 -0.88 -1.19 8.15
N ALA A 14 -0.37 0.04 8.21
CA ALA A 14 -0.57 0.92 9.34
C ALA A 14 -2.02 1.42 9.42
N SER A 15 -2.66 1.61 8.28
CA SER A 15 -4.09 1.93 8.18
C SER A 15 -4.66 1.44 6.85
N TYR A 16 -5.99 1.36 6.78
CA TYR A 16 -6.70 1.04 5.55
C TYR A 16 -7.95 1.90 5.39
N GLN A 17 -8.37 2.11 4.15
CA GLN A 17 -9.57 2.88 3.80
C GLN A 17 -10.31 2.22 2.64
N HIS A 18 -11.63 2.24 2.66
CA HIS A 18 -12.46 1.78 1.55
C HIS A 18 -12.71 2.95 0.59
N LEU A 19 -12.37 2.78 -0.69
CA LEU A 19 -12.57 3.73 -1.78
C LEU A 19 -13.44 3.10 -2.86
N GLY A 20 -14.76 3.13 -2.63
CA GLY A 20 -15.74 2.46 -3.49
C GLY A 20 -15.47 0.95 -3.54
N GLU A 21 -15.15 0.44 -4.72
CA GLU A 21 -14.84 -0.98 -4.96
C GLU A 21 -13.40 -1.38 -4.60
N TYR A 22 -12.58 -0.42 -4.17
CA TYR A 22 -11.17 -0.64 -3.83
C TYR A 22 -10.93 -0.52 -2.33
N LEU A 23 -9.97 -1.30 -1.85
CA LEU A 23 -9.39 -1.15 -0.54
C LEU A 23 -8.01 -0.51 -0.70
N GLN A 24 -7.81 0.65 -0.07
CA GLN A 24 -6.53 1.31 0.02
C GLN A 24 -5.82 0.86 1.30
N LEU A 25 -4.60 0.36 1.15
CA LEU A 25 -3.72 -0.05 2.24
C LEU A 25 -2.57 0.96 2.33
N ASN A 26 -2.40 1.57 3.50
CA ASN A 26 -1.34 2.54 3.75
C ASN A 26 -0.27 1.89 4.64
N TYR A 27 0.95 1.87 4.15
CA TYR A 27 2.12 1.32 4.82
C TYR A 27 3.10 2.44 5.15
N GLY A 28 3.63 2.42 6.37
CA GLY A 28 4.50 3.49 6.86
C GLY A 28 3.74 4.80 7.09
N SER A 29 4.46 5.91 7.05
CA SER A 29 3.88 7.25 7.12
C SER A 29 4.86 8.27 6.57
N THR A 30 4.33 9.36 6.01
CA THR A 30 5.14 10.51 5.58
C THR A 30 5.97 11.08 6.73
N ALA A 31 5.47 11.03 7.97
CA ALA A 31 6.20 11.42 9.18
C ALA A 31 7.40 10.50 9.48
N ALA A 32 7.29 9.20 9.18
CA ALA A 32 8.38 8.22 9.26
C ALA A 32 9.33 8.28 8.04
N GLY A 33 9.08 9.18 7.09
CA GLY A 33 9.94 9.42 5.93
C GLY A 33 9.56 8.66 4.66
N CYS A 34 8.69 7.64 4.75
CA CYS A 34 8.10 7.00 3.58
C CYS A 34 6.73 6.41 3.88
N GLU A 35 5.79 6.70 2.99
CA GLU A 35 4.45 6.14 2.95
C GLU A 35 4.25 5.43 1.61
N VAL A 36 3.80 4.19 1.67
CA VAL A 36 3.45 3.38 0.49
C VAL A 36 1.96 3.10 0.54
N ILE A 37 1.27 3.49 -0.52
CA ILE A 37 -0.15 3.31 -0.69
C ILE A 37 -0.35 2.22 -1.75
N VAL A 38 -1.15 1.21 -1.41
CA VAL A 38 -1.49 0.11 -2.32
C VAL A 38 -3.00 0.03 -2.47
N LEU A 39 -3.46 0.01 -3.72
CA LEU A 39 -4.87 -0.20 -4.04
C LEU A 39 -5.10 -1.66 -4.42
N VAL A 40 -6.06 -2.28 -3.75
CA VAL A 40 -6.50 -3.65 -4.00
C VAL A 40 -7.99 -3.67 -4.36
N ASP A 41 -8.36 -4.47 -5.36
CA ASP A 41 -9.76 -4.70 -5.72
C ASP A 41 -10.45 -5.72 -4.80
N GLN A 42 -11.75 -5.95 -5.00
CA GLN A 42 -12.54 -6.92 -4.23
C GLN A 42 -12.06 -8.37 -4.36
N GLN A 43 -11.32 -8.70 -5.43
CA GLN A 43 -10.69 -10.01 -5.58
C GLN A 43 -9.28 -10.06 -4.95
N GLN A 44 -8.94 -9.06 -4.14
CA GLN A 44 -7.64 -8.87 -3.49
C GLN A 44 -6.48 -8.79 -4.50
N ARG A 45 -6.70 -8.21 -5.68
CA ARG A 45 -5.63 -7.99 -6.67
C ARG A 45 -5.13 -6.57 -6.58
N VAL A 46 -3.81 -6.40 -6.63
CA VAL A 46 -3.19 -5.07 -6.64
C VAL A 46 -3.48 -4.40 -7.97
N THR A 47 -4.20 -3.27 -7.93
CA THR A 47 -4.56 -2.47 -9.10
C THR A 47 -3.71 -1.21 -9.24
N GLY A 48 -3.11 -0.74 -8.14
CA GLY A 48 -2.28 0.47 -8.13
C GLY A 48 -1.34 0.52 -6.94
N TRP A 49 -0.26 1.29 -7.09
CA TRP A 49 0.74 1.52 -6.07
C TRP A 49 1.24 2.97 -6.19
N ALA A 50 1.45 3.61 -5.06
CA ALA A 50 2.07 4.93 -4.96
C ALA A 50 3.01 4.94 -3.75
N ALA A 51 4.11 5.66 -3.84
CA ALA A 51 5.02 5.89 -2.73
C ALA A 51 5.27 7.39 -2.60
N THR A 52 5.23 7.92 -1.39
CA THR A 52 5.42 9.34 -1.11
C THR A 52 6.21 9.53 0.19
N GLY A 53 7.16 10.46 0.17
CA GLY A 53 8.06 10.71 1.29
C GLY A 53 9.52 10.83 0.86
N LYS A 54 10.30 11.57 1.63
CA LYS A 54 11.70 11.90 1.31
C LYS A 54 12.63 10.69 1.26
N SER A 55 12.26 9.62 1.96
CA SER A 55 13.05 8.39 2.09
C SER A 55 12.42 7.22 1.35
N CYS A 56 11.40 7.44 0.53
CA CYS A 56 10.90 6.36 -0.31
C CYS A 56 11.95 6.01 -1.36
N PRO A 57 12.35 4.74 -1.48
CA PRO A 57 13.30 4.34 -2.51
C PRO A 57 12.74 4.73 -3.89
N ALA A 58 13.52 5.47 -4.65
CA ALA A 58 13.22 5.73 -6.05
C ALA A 58 13.19 4.37 -6.76
N ARG A 59 12.08 4.08 -7.41
CA ARG A 59 11.84 2.78 -8.05
C ARG A 59 12.77 2.53 -9.22
#